data_AF-A0A1Y6JTX3-F1
#
_entry.id   AF-A0A1Y6JTX3-F1
#
_cell.length_a   1.000
_cell.length_b   1.000
_cell.length_c   1.000
_cell.angle_alpha   90.00
_cell.angle_beta   90.00
_cell.angle_gamma   90.00
#
_symmetry.space_group_name_H-M   'P 1'
#
loop_
_entity.id
_entity.type
_entity.pdbx_description
1 polymer ?
#
loop_
_entity_poly.entity_id
_entity_poly.type
_entity_poly.pdbx_seq_one_letter_code
_entity_poly.pdbx_strand_id
1 'polypeptide(L)'
;MKLLHRLKSWLGQKAVIQQPDIRPESDEKTSRLQEQKPLLVSPPICPPLTDRDAPLLARYHAYIAGVEHADKAEPLEQSESQREEGRMLANALYSRALDLATSRAGEHSPDIYWLMQSAAIASLFADGIDSEAFLKYQKDVHHYKDQRLTEGQVWAFDLYVSHRFPVKPAPLLMHPSVETRLPSEPIPGPEDIDELLSYLPRLYPNGIAIETHIYKEGQYWPTYFDVVHDFFKAVAKDCWCDTHYPNHRPYDKLESPEYIAQANLADIQTFLTYCSRGERFCDGHHGQMIKGGYVLRVLNRLSVLRVNDVNP
;
A
#
# COMPACT_ATOMS: atom_id res chain seq x y z
N MET A 1 55.70 -2.49 55.48
CA MET A 1 55.84 -3.90 55.02
C MET A 1 56.25 -3.89 53.55
N LYS A 2 57.21 -4.75 53.20
CA LYS A 2 57.79 -4.96 51.87
C LYS A 2 56.77 -5.60 50.91
N LEU A 3 56.87 -5.29 49.61
CA LEU A 3 57.06 -6.17 48.44
C LEU A 3 56.35 -5.62 47.19
N LEU A 4 57.11 -5.09 46.21
CA LEU A 4 57.48 -5.69 44.89
C LEU A 4 56.34 -5.59 43.84
N HIS A 5 56.48 -5.28 42.54
CA HIS A 5 57.54 -4.97 41.57
C HIS A 5 56.78 -4.30 40.37
N ARG A 6 57.15 -3.13 39.82
CA ARG A 6 58.11 -2.85 38.72
C ARG A 6 57.91 -3.57 37.36
N LEU A 7 57.80 -2.71 36.31
CA LEU A 7 58.29 -2.80 34.90
C LEU A 7 57.39 -3.57 33.90
N LYS A 8 57.06 -3.04 32.71
CA LYS A 8 57.92 -2.53 31.60
C LYS A 8 57.13 -1.50 30.74
N SER A 9 57.63 -0.27 30.49
CA SER A 9 58.46 0.20 29.33
C SER A 9 57.72 0.13 27.97
N TRP A 10 57.75 1.08 27.03
CA TRP A 10 58.68 2.17 26.69
C TRP A 10 58.02 2.96 25.52
N LEU A 11 57.62 4.23 25.70
CA LEU A 11 58.20 5.46 25.12
C LEU A 11 58.37 5.55 23.59
N GLY A 12 57.81 6.62 23.01
CA GLY A 12 58.19 7.09 21.67
C GLY A 12 57.33 8.22 21.10
N GLN A 13 57.33 9.42 21.71
CA GLN A 13 56.88 10.64 21.04
C GLN A 13 57.86 11.03 19.92
N LYS A 14 57.34 11.45 18.76
CA LYS A 14 57.87 12.62 18.03
C LYS A 14 56.89 13.12 16.97
N ALA A 15 56.55 14.40 17.05
CA ALA A 15 55.81 15.17 16.07
C ALA A 15 56.72 15.61 14.92
N VAL A 16 56.20 15.63 13.67
CA VAL A 16 56.58 16.58 12.60
C VAL A 16 55.37 16.72 11.64
N ILE A 17 55.04 17.99 11.34
CA ILE A 17 54.01 18.48 10.42
C ILE A 17 54.59 18.55 8.99
N GLN A 18 53.84 18.17 7.94
CA GLN A 18 53.61 18.95 6.69
C GLN A 18 52.92 18.11 5.57
N GLN A 19 51.82 18.67 5.05
CA GLN A 19 51.11 18.38 3.78
C GLN A 19 51.94 18.84 2.56
N PRO A 20 51.50 18.69 1.28
CA PRO A 20 50.50 17.80 0.64
C PRO A 20 51.05 17.09 -0.64
N ASP A 21 50.39 16.05 -1.17
CA ASP A 21 50.35 15.78 -2.62
C ASP A 21 49.27 14.75 -3.03
N ILE A 22 48.97 14.76 -4.32
CA ILE A 22 47.77 14.41 -5.09
C ILE A 22 47.57 12.90 -5.38
N ARG A 23 46.31 12.43 -5.19
CA ARG A 23 45.48 11.36 -5.88
C ARG A 23 46.09 9.94 -6.16
N PRO A 24 45.27 8.84 -6.25
CA PRO A 24 44.00 8.79 -7.00
C PRO A 24 42.83 8.00 -6.38
N GLU A 25 41.69 8.15 -7.05
CA GLU A 25 40.44 7.42 -6.91
C GLU A 25 40.63 5.90 -7.03
N SER A 26 39.90 5.16 -6.20
CA SER A 26 39.34 3.86 -6.59
C SER A 26 38.10 3.58 -5.75
N ASP A 27 36.96 3.63 -6.42
CA ASP A 27 35.72 2.87 -6.20
C ASP A 27 35.50 2.20 -4.83
N GLU A 28 34.57 2.75 -4.06
CA GLU A 28 33.68 1.93 -3.22
C GLU A 28 32.26 2.55 -3.19
N LYS A 29 31.65 2.53 -4.37
CA LYS A 29 30.21 2.65 -4.57
C LYS A 29 29.62 1.25 -4.43
N THR A 30 29.24 0.82 -3.24
CA THR A 30 28.17 -0.18 -3.13
C THR A 30 27.55 -0.24 -1.74
N SER A 31 26.22 -0.30 -1.73
CA SER A 31 25.38 -0.82 -0.66
C SER A 31 25.13 0.07 0.55
N ARG A 32 24.13 0.96 0.40
CA ARG A 32 23.02 1.08 1.36
C ARG A 32 21.72 1.40 0.62
N LEU A 33 21.24 0.45 -0.17
CA LEU A 33 19.80 0.27 -0.32
C LEU A 33 19.34 -0.24 1.05
N GLN A 34 18.84 0.66 1.91
CA GLN A 34 17.99 0.22 3.00
C GLN A 34 16.76 -0.39 2.35
N GLU A 35 16.68 -1.72 2.37
CA GLU A 35 15.45 -2.46 2.16
C GLU A 35 14.36 -1.80 3.01
N GLN A 36 13.47 -1.09 2.33
CA GLN A 36 12.28 -0.53 2.97
C GLN A 36 11.45 -1.72 3.44
N LYS A 37 11.39 -1.88 4.76
CA LYS A 37 10.59 -2.91 5.42
C LYS A 37 9.14 -2.80 4.93
N PRO A 38 8.53 -3.87 4.40
CA PRO A 38 7.18 -3.82 3.84
C PRO A 38 6.19 -3.23 4.85
N LEU A 39 5.29 -2.35 4.36
CA LEU A 39 4.16 -1.84 5.14
C LEU A 39 3.34 -3.02 5.63
N LEU A 40 3.43 -3.30 6.92
CA LEU A 40 2.79 -4.44 7.53
C LEU A 40 1.32 -4.07 7.81
N VAL A 41 0.49 -4.12 6.77
CA VAL A 41 -0.95 -3.89 6.88
C VAL A 41 -1.53 -4.95 7.82
N SER A 42 -2.15 -4.51 8.92
CA SER A 42 -2.81 -5.41 9.88
C SER A 42 -4.15 -5.88 9.30
N PRO A 43 -4.67 -7.05 9.72
CA PRO A 43 -5.94 -7.56 9.22
C PRO A 43 -7.04 -6.61 9.65
N PRO A 44 -8.02 -6.32 8.78
CA PRO A 44 -9.09 -5.42 9.16
C PRO A 44 -9.88 -6.01 10.32
N ILE A 45 -10.13 -5.16 11.31
CA ILE A 45 -10.59 -5.56 12.64
C ILE A 45 -12.06 -5.99 12.57
N CYS A 46 -12.39 -7.12 13.19
CA CYS A 46 -13.77 -7.45 13.52
C CYS A 46 -14.12 -6.77 14.86
N PRO A 47 -15.04 -5.79 14.89
CA PRO A 47 -15.43 -5.13 16.13
C PRO A 47 -16.20 -6.10 17.05
N PRO A 48 -16.26 -5.81 18.38
CA PRO A 48 -17.16 -6.53 19.27
C PRO A 48 -18.59 -6.48 18.73
N LEU A 49 -19.20 -7.65 18.58
CA LEU A 49 -20.61 -7.79 18.19
C LEU A 49 -21.47 -8.00 19.45
N THR A 50 -22.46 -8.89 19.38
CA THR A 50 -23.31 -9.21 20.54
C THR A 50 -22.59 -10.12 21.54
N ASP A 51 -23.02 -10.12 22.81
CA ASP A 51 -22.51 -11.02 23.85
C ASP A 51 -22.59 -12.51 23.45
N ARG A 52 -23.57 -12.85 22.60
CA ARG A 52 -23.75 -14.20 22.05
C ARG A 52 -22.61 -14.60 21.11
N ASP A 53 -22.01 -13.64 20.41
CA ASP A 53 -20.97 -13.88 19.42
C ASP A 53 -19.55 -13.77 20.03
N ALA A 54 -19.43 -13.21 21.23
CA ALA A 54 -18.15 -12.98 21.91
C ALA A 54 -17.23 -14.21 21.99
N PRO A 55 -17.71 -15.45 22.29
CA PRO A 55 -16.83 -16.62 22.30
C PRO A 55 -16.28 -16.98 20.92
N LEU A 56 -17.07 -16.80 19.87
CA LEU A 56 -16.66 -17.07 18.49
C LEU A 56 -15.62 -16.05 18.01
N LEU A 57 -15.84 -14.77 18.33
CA LEU A 57 -14.91 -13.69 18.01
C LEU A 57 -13.60 -13.82 18.79
N ALA A 58 -13.64 -14.19 20.06
CA ALA A 58 -12.43 -14.44 20.84
C ALA A 58 -11.56 -15.54 20.23
N ARG A 59 -12.17 -16.63 19.75
CA ARG A 59 -11.45 -17.69 19.03
C ARG A 59 -10.87 -17.20 17.71
N TYR A 60 -11.65 -16.43 16.94
CA TYR A 60 -11.17 -15.81 15.70
C TYR A 60 -9.95 -14.92 15.95
N HIS A 61 -10.01 -14.00 16.92
CA HIS A 61 -8.89 -13.11 17.22
C HIS A 61 -7.65 -13.87 17.70
N ALA A 62 -7.83 -14.92 18.52
CA ALA A 62 -6.72 -15.77 18.96
C ALA A 62 -6.07 -16.50 17.77
N TYR A 63 -6.88 -17.02 16.85
CA TYR A 63 -6.40 -17.66 15.63
C TYR A 63 -5.61 -16.68 14.76
N ILE A 64 -6.16 -15.51 14.46
CA ILE A 64 -5.49 -14.47 13.65
C ILE A 64 -4.17 -14.03 14.29
N ALA A 65 -4.16 -13.75 15.60
CA ALA A 65 -2.94 -13.40 16.30
C ALA A 65 -1.87 -14.51 16.20
N GLY A 66 -2.28 -15.78 16.25
CA GLY A 66 -1.40 -16.94 16.10
C GLY A 66 -0.80 -17.06 14.71
N VAL A 67 -1.63 -17.00 13.66
CA VAL A 67 -1.15 -17.13 12.26
C VAL A 67 -0.33 -15.92 11.82
N GLU A 68 -0.69 -14.70 12.27
CA GLU A 68 0.10 -13.51 11.96
C GLU A 68 1.45 -13.46 12.67
N HIS A 69 1.55 -14.00 13.88
CA HIS A 69 2.82 -14.12 14.59
C HIS A 69 3.73 -15.17 13.93
N ALA A 70 3.18 -16.31 13.53
CA ALA A 70 3.93 -17.39 12.88
C ALA A 70 4.53 -16.92 11.54
N ASP A 71 3.74 -16.18 10.75
CA ASP A 71 4.11 -15.73 9.41
C ASP A 71 5.14 -14.56 9.42
N LYS A 72 5.29 -13.82 10.54
CA LYS A 72 6.35 -12.80 10.73
C LYS A 72 7.72 -13.36 11.11
N ALA A 73 7.77 -14.60 11.63
CA ALA A 73 9.00 -15.16 12.20
C ALA A 73 9.85 -15.89 11.16
N GLU A 74 9.22 -16.59 10.21
CA GLU A 74 9.73 -17.21 8.98
C GLU A 74 8.49 -17.80 8.27
N PRO A 75 8.45 -17.99 6.92
CA PRO A 75 7.33 -18.66 6.24
C PRO A 75 7.28 -20.15 6.60
N LEU A 76 6.95 -20.46 7.84
CA LEU A 76 6.65 -21.82 8.28
C LEU A 76 5.31 -22.19 7.64
N GLU A 77 5.32 -23.23 6.80
CA GLU A 77 4.11 -23.90 6.34
C GLU A 77 3.21 -24.13 7.56
N GLN A 78 2.01 -23.53 7.57
CA GLN A 78 1.09 -23.70 8.68
C GLN A 78 0.83 -25.20 8.89
N SER A 79 0.82 -25.63 10.15
CA SER A 79 0.50 -27.03 10.44
C SER A 79 -0.91 -27.35 9.98
N GLU A 80 -1.14 -28.59 9.53
CA GLU A 80 -2.47 -29.04 9.11
C GLU A 80 -3.54 -28.83 10.21
N SER A 81 -3.13 -28.91 11.48
CA SER A 81 -4.01 -28.60 12.62
C SER A 81 -4.45 -27.14 12.66
N GLN A 82 -3.57 -26.19 12.33
CA GLN A 82 -3.90 -24.76 12.26
C GLN A 82 -4.79 -24.46 11.05
N ARG A 83 -4.53 -25.12 9.92
CA ARG A 83 -5.37 -25.01 8.72
C ARG A 83 -6.79 -25.51 9.00
N GLU A 84 -6.91 -26.65 9.66
CA GLU A 84 -8.21 -27.21 10.04
C GLU A 84 -8.96 -26.30 11.04
N GLU A 85 -8.26 -25.73 12.02
CA GLU A 85 -8.85 -24.73 12.92
C GLU A 85 -9.39 -23.51 12.14
N GLY A 86 -8.60 -23.01 11.19
CA GLY A 86 -9.00 -21.91 10.31
C GLY A 86 -10.25 -22.24 9.49
N ARG A 87 -10.32 -23.44 8.89
CA ARG A 87 -11.50 -23.93 8.14
C ARG A 87 -12.74 -23.99 9.02
N MET A 88 -12.62 -24.58 10.20
CA MET A 88 -13.74 -24.68 11.16
C MET A 88 -14.22 -23.30 11.61
N LEU A 89 -13.30 -22.37 11.89
CA LEU A 89 -13.64 -21.01 12.27
C LEU A 89 -14.33 -20.25 11.14
N ALA A 90 -13.79 -20.34 9.92
CA ALA A 90 -14.37 -19.69 8.75
C ALA A 90 -15.81 -20.14 8.52
N ASN A 91 -16.07 -21.46 8.58
CA ASN A 91 -17.40 -22.00 8.43
C ASN A 91 -18.36 -21.57 9.56
N ALA A 92 -17.88 -21.53 10.80
CA ALA A 92 -18.69 -21.10 11.95
C ALA A 92 -19.07 -19.62 11.86
N LEU A 93 -18.13 -18.75 11.50
CA LEU A 93 -18.36 -17.31 11.28
C LEU A 93 -19.35 -17.08 10.14
N TYR A 94 -19.16 -17.77 9.01
CA TYR A 94 -20.05 -17.66 7.85
C TYR A 94 -21.46 -18.15 8.15
N SER A 95 -21.59 -19.32 8.79
CA SER A 95 -22.90 -19.87 9.19
C SER A 95 -23.63 -18.91 10.13
N ARG A 96 -22.89 -18.29 11.07
CA ARG A 96 -23.46 -17.30 11.98
C ARG A 96 -23.95 -16.04 11.26
N ALA A 97 -23.22 -15.60 10.24
CA ALA A 97 -23.63 -14.48 9.39
C ALA A 97 -24.95 -14.78 8.66
N LEU A 98 -25.11 -16.00 8.13
CA LEU A 98 -26.34 -16.45 7.49
C LEU A 98 -27.53 -16.56 8.46
N ASP A 99 -27.30 -17.08 9.67
CA ASP A 99 -28.32 -17.11 10.72
C ASP A 99 -28.78 -15.68 11.07
N LEU A 100 -27.84 -14.74 11.14
CA LEU A 100 -28.13 -13.35 11.45
C LEU A 100 -28.91 -12.68 10.31
N ALA A 101 -28.50 -12.91 9.06
CA ALA A 101 -29.20 -12.41 7.88
C ALA A 101 -30.65 -12.94 7.79
N THR A 102 -30.84 -14.21 8.11
CA THR A 102 -32.18 -14.85 8.09
C THR A 102 -33.05 -14.34 9.24
N SER A 103 -32.49 -14.18 10.43
CA SER A 103 -33.25 -13.75 11.63
C SER A 103 -33.60 -12.27 11.65
N ARG A 104 -32.87 -11.42 10.92
CA ARG A 104 -33.09 -9.97 10.86
C ARG A 104 -33.72 -9.48 9.56
N ALA A 105 -34.42 -10.34 8.82
CA ALA A 105 -34.98 -10.08 7.49
C ALA A 105 -35.48 -8.62 7.28
N GLY A 106 -34.63 -7.76 6.69
CA GLY A 106 -34.94 -6.36 6.36
C GLY A 106 -34.15 -5.28 7.13
N GLU A 107 -33.46 -5.62 8.22
CA GLU A 107 -32.62 -4.66 8.95
C GLU A 107 -31.17 -4.68 8.44
N HIS A 108 -30.68 -3.54 7.98
CA HIS A 108 -29.28 -3.37 7.58
C HIS A 108 -28.37 -3.38 8.81
N SER A 109 -27.89 -4.57 9.21
CA SER A 109 -26.89 -4.71 10.27
C SER A 109 -25.50 -4.89 9.69
N PRO A 110 -24.51 -4.04 10.06
CA PRO A 110 -23.12 -4.23 9.66
C PRO A 110 -22.50 -5.49 10.30
N ASP A 111 -23.12 -6.07 11.33
CA ASP A 111 -22.69 -7.32 11.98
C ASP A 111 -22.54 -8.49 11.00
N ILE A 112 -23.44 -8.57 10.01
CA ILE A 112 -23.39 -9.62 8.98
C ILE A 112 -22.10 -9.47 8.18
N TYR A 113 -21.78 -8.24 7.78
CA TYR A 113 -20.55 -7.93 7.07
C TYR A 113 -19.29 -8.30 7.87
N TRP A 114 -19.22 -7.92 9.16
CA TRP A 114 -18.06 -8.22 10.00
C TRP A 114 -17.80 -9.73 10.13
N LEU A 115 -18.86 -10.53 10.24
CA LEU A 115 -18.77 -11.99 10.28
C LEU A 115 -18.32 -12.56 8.93
N MET A 116 -18.84 -12.05 7.81
CA MET A 116 -18.43 -12.47 6.45
C MET A 116 -16.95 -12.16 6.18
N GLN A 117 -16.49 -10.96 6.54
CA GLN A 117 -15.09 -10.57 6.43
C GLN A 117 -14.19 -11.46 7.29
N SER A 118 -14.60 -11.74 8.53
CA SER A 118 -13.85 -12.61 9.43
C SER A 118 -13.74 -14.03 8.87
N ALA A 119 -14.81 -14.55 8.28
CA ALA A 119 -14.82 -15.85 7.61
C ALA A 119 -13.86 -15.88 6.42
N ALA A 120 -13.88 -14.85 5.58
CA ALA A 120 -12.97 -14.71 4.46
C ALA A 120 -11.51 -14.72 4.92
N ILE A 121 -11.14 -13.89 5.90
CA ILE A 121 -9.76 -13.84 6.43
C ILE A 121 -9.35 -15.19 7.06
N ALA A 122 -10.23 -15.85 7.81
CA ALA A 122 -9.92 -17.16 8.38
C ALA A 122 -9.66 -18.22 7.29
N SER A 123 -10.50 -18.25 6.25
CA SER A 123 -10.31 -19.18 5.11
C SER A 123 -9.07 -18.87 4.28
N LEU A 124 -8.69 -17.59 4.17
CA LEU A 124 -7.50 -17.14 3.48
C LEU A 124 -6.24 -17.71 4.12
N PHE A 125 -6.15 -17.66 5.45
CA PHE A 125 -5.04 -18.27 6.17
C PHE A 125 -5.09 -19.79 6.14
N ALA A 126 -6.29 -20.38 6.18
CA ALA A 126 -6.44 -21.83 6.20
C ALA A 126 -6.03 -22.50 4.88
N ASP A 127 -6.48 -21.98 3.75
CA ASP A 127 -6.38 -22.66 2.45
C ASP A 127 -5.85 -21.78 1.30
N GLY A 128 -5.59 -20.50 1.56
CA GLY A 128 -5.02 -19.58 0.58
C GLY A 128 -6.04 -18.87 -0.31
N ILE A 129 -5.53 -17.93 -1.11
CA ILE A 129 -6.32 -17.00 -1.95
C ILE A 129 -7.10 -17.69 -3.07
N ASP A 130 -6.63 -18.84 -3.55
CA ASP A 130 -7.27 -19.58 -4.64
C ASP A 130 -8.29 -20.64 -4.13
N SER A 131 -8.50 -20.71 -2.82
CA SER A 131 -9.43 -21.68 -2.24
C SER A 131 -10.89 -21.33 -2.55
N GLU A 132 -11.70 -22.36 -2.83
CA GLU A 132 -13.13 -22.19 -3.11
C GLU A 132 -13.86 -21.47 -1.96
N ALA A 133 -13.50 -21.81 -0.71
CA ALA A 133 -14.05 -21.18 0.48
C ALA A 133 -13.74 -19.68 0.53
N PHE A 134 -12.47 -19.30 0.32
CA PHE A 134 -12.08 -17.89 0.30
C PHE A 134 -12.80 -17.11 -0.80
N LEU A 135 -12.79 -17.62 -2.04
CA LEU A 135 -13.43 -16.94 -3.18
C LEU A 135 -14.94 -16.75 -2.96
N LYS A 136 -15.59 -17.74 -2.35
CA LYS A 136 -17.00 -17.64 -1.96
C LYS A 136 -17.21 -16.51 -0.93
N TYR A 137 -16.45 -16.51 0.17
CA TYR A 137 -16.61 -15.52 1.23
C TYR A 137 -16.21 -14.11 0.78
N GLN A 138 -15.18 -13.99 -0.05
CA GLN A 138 -14.77 -12.73 -0.68
C GLN A 138 -15.91 -12.15 -1.54
N LYS A 139 -16.57 -12.97 -2.35
CA LYS A 139 -17.73 -12.52 -3.13
C LYS A 139 -18.84 -11.98 -2.23
N ASP A 140 -19.10 -12.63 -1.09
CA ASP A 140 -20.12 -12.19 -0.14
C ASP A 140 -19.71 -10.92 0.61
N VAL A 141 -18.42 -10.72 0.88
CA VAL A 141 -17.84 -9.44 1.36
C VAL A 141 -18.06 -8.33 0.33
N HIS A 142 -17.79 -8.59 -0.95
CA HIS A 142 -17.97 -7.62 -2.04
C HIS A 142 -19.41 -7.21 -2.31
N HIS A 143 -20.41 -7.98 -1.83
CA HIS A 143 -21.80 -7.55 -1.85
C HIS A 143 -22.04 -6.24 -1.08
N TYR A 144 -21.17 -5.92 -0.12
CA TYR A 144 -21.27 -4.75 0.75
C TYR A 144 -20.44 -3.55 0.26
N LYS A 145 -19.82 -3.63 -0.92
CA LYS A 145 -18.88 -2.62 -1.42
C LYS A 145 -19.51 -1.26 -1.67
N ASP A 146 -20.79 -1.22 -2.04
CA ASP A 146 -21.52 0.02 -2.36
C ASP A 146 -22.35 0.56 -1.17
N GLN A 147 -22.23 -0.06 0.01
CA GLN A 147 -22.96 0.36 1.20
C GLN A 147 -22.13 1.33 2.04
N ARG A 148 -22.71 2.50 2.34
CA ARG A 148 -22.02 3.63 3.03
C ARG A 148 -21.30 3.25 4.34
N LEU A 149 -21.80 2.26 5.08
CA LEU A 149 -21.21 1.86 6.37
C LEU A 149 -20.05 0.86 6.24
N THR A 150 -19.94 0.18 5.10
CA THR A 150 -19.01 -0.96 4.92
C THR A 150 -18.08 -0.78 3.72
N GLU A 151 -18.35 0.16 2.81
CA GLU A 151 -17.53 0.47 1.63
C GLU A 151 -16.03 0.62 1.99
N GLY A 152 -15.71 1.44 3.00
CA GLY A 152 -14.32 1.65 3.42
C GLY A 152 -13.65 0.40 4.00
N GLN A 153 -14.43 -0.52 4.57
CA GLN A 153 -13.92 -1.75 5.15
C GLN A 153 -13.76 -2.85 4.12
N VAL A 154 -14.64 -2.90 3.11
CA VAL A 154 -14.44 -3.75 1.93
C VAL A 154 -13.16 -3.35 1.22
N TRP A 155 -12.91 -2.05 1.07
CA TRP A 155 -11.66 -1.55 0.52
C TRP A 155 -10.44 -1.92 1.38
N ALA A 156 -10.53 -1.78 2.71
CA ALA A 156 -9.46 -2.19 3.62
C ALA A 156 -9.18 -3.71 3.57
N PHE A 157 -10.23 -4.52 3.41
CA PHE A 157 -10.12 -5.96 3.18
C PHE A 157 -9.38 -6.26 1.88
N ASP A 158 -9.76 -5.63 0.76
CA ASP A 158 -9.09 -5.84 -0.52
C ASP A 158 -7.62 -5.42 -0.48
N LEU A 159 -7.32 -4.32 0.19
CA LEU A 159 -5.95 -3.84 0.41
C LEU A 159 -5.13 -4.84 1.23
N TYR A 160 -5.71 -5.37 2.31
CA TYR A 160 -5.03 -6.38 3.15
C TYR A 160 -4.74 -7.65 2.36
N VAL A 161 -5.73 -8.18 1.63
CA VAL A 161 -5.58 -9.39 0.82
C VAL A 161 -4.51 -9.20 -0.25
N SER A 162 -4.52 -8.08 -0.96
CA SER A 162 -3.56 -7.80 -2.04
C SER A 162 -2.12 -7.65 -1.54
N HIS A 163 -1.92 -7.00 -0.39
CA HIS A 163 -0.60 -6.89 0.23
C HIS A 163 -0.09 -8.24 0.74
N ARG A 164 -0.99 -9.05 1.31
CA ARG A 164 -0.60 -10.28 2.01
C ARG A 164 -0.39 -11.46 1.07
N PHE A 165 -1.23 -11.55 0.06
CA PHE A 165 -1.19 -12.57 -0.97
C PHE A 165 -1.10 -11.86 -2.31
N PRO A 166 0.05 -11.24 -2.62
CA PRO A 166 0.23 -10.59 -3.90
C PRO A 166 0.02 -11.65 -4.97
N VAL A 167 -1.03 -11.48 -5.77
CA VAL A 167 -1.20 -12.26 -6.99
C VAL A 167 0.10 -12.04 -7.76
N LYS A 168 0.89 -13.10 -7.97
CA LYS A 168 2.12 -13.00 -8.76
C LYS A 168 1.77 -12.21 -10.01
N PRO A 169 2.44 -11.08 -10.28
CA PRO A 169 2.17 -10.33 -11.50
C PRO A 169 2.27 -11.33 -12.63
N ALA A 170 1.22 -11.41 -13.46
CA ALA A 170 1.19 -12.32 -14.58
C ALA A 170 2.53 -12.16 -15.31
N PRO A 171 3.28 -13.26 -15.54
CA PRO A 171 4.54 -13.17 -16.25
C PRO A 171 4.19 -12.58 -17.62
N LEU A 172 4.73 -11.38 -17.88
CA LEU A 172 4.37 -10.47 -18.97
C LEU A 172 3.08 -9.67 -18.70
N LEU A 173 3.23 -8.48 -18.09
CA LEU A 173 2.30 -7.36 -18.34
C LEU A 173 2.47 -6.96 -19.82
N MET A 174 1.87 -7.75 -20.72
CA MET A 174 1.58 -7.31 -22.07
C MET A 174 0.79 -6.01 -21.92
N HIS A 175 1.39 -4.91 -22.35
CA HIS A 175 0.73 -3.61 -22.44
C HIS A 175 -0.55 -3.79 -23.26
N PRO A 176 -1.77 -3.62 -22.72
CA PRO A 176 -2.94 -3.48 -23.57
C PRO A 176 -2.85 -2.08 -24.18
N SER A 177 -2.32 -1.99 -25.38
CA SER A 177 -2.47 -0.79 -26.19
C SER A 177 -3.95 -0.67 -26.58
N VAL A 178 -4.55 0.45 -26.17
CA VAL A 178 -5.28 1.45 -26.98
C VAL A 178 -6.49 2.02 -26.23
N GLU A 179 -7.18 1.29 -25.36
CA GLU A 179 -8.39 1.82 -24.70
C GLU A 179 -8.47 1.44 -23.21
N THR A 180 -7.69 2.13 -22.38
CA THR A 180 -7.88 2.09 -20.92
C THR A 180 -9.06 2.96 -20.49
N ARG A 181 -9.42 3.98 -21.30
CA ARG A 181 -10.39 5.01 -20.92
C ARG A 181 -11.57 5.07 -21.89
N LEU A 182 -12.71 5.55 -21.40
CA LEU A 182 -13.88 5.75 -22.24
C LEU A 182 -13.60 6.86 -23.28
N PRO A 183 -14.06 6.74 -24.55
CA PRO A 183 -13.83 7.75 -25.57
C PRO A 183 -14.40 9.14 -25.25
N SER A 184 -15.36 9.22 -24.32
CA SER A 184 -15.98 10.46 -23.86
C SER A 184 -15.15 11.21 -22.82
N GLU A 185 -14.14 10.58 -22.24
CA GLU A 185 -13.34 11.21 -21.19
C GLU A 185 -12.38 12.25 -21.76
N PRO A 186 -12.20 13.41 -21.11
CA PRO A 186 -11.31 14.44 -21.63
C PRO A 186 -9.85 13.99 -21.62
N ILE A 187 -9.09 14.51 -22.58
CA ILE A 187 -7.64 14.31 -22.74
C ILE A 187 -6.94 15.61 -22.33
N PRO A 188 -5.85 15.58 -21.54
CA PRO A 188 -5.17 16.78 -21.09
C PRO A 188 -4.50 17.49 -22.26
N GLY A 189 -4.57 18.82 -22.23
CA GLY A 189 -3.81 19.66 -23.16
C GLY A 189 -2.34 19.77 -22.76
N PRO A 190 -1.49 20.28 -23.65
CA PRO A 190 -0.10 20.66 -23.34
C PRO A 190 0.05 21.46 -22.05
N GLU A 191 -0.84 22.43 -21.82
CA GLU A 191 -0.86 23.29 -20.63
C GLU A 191 -1.20 22.55 -19.34
N ASP A 192 -2.06 21.53 -19.39
CA ASP A 192 -2.38 20.70 -18.23
C ASP A 192 -1.18 19.82 -17.86
N ILE A 193 -0.48 19.29 -18.88
CA ILE A 193 0.74 18.50 -18.68
C ILE A 193 1.83 19.38 -18.07
N ASP A 194 2.07 20.55 -18.66
CA ASP A 194 3.10 21.48 -18.23
C ASP A 194 2.82 21.99 -16.79
N GLU A 195 1.56 22.19 -16.42
CA GLU A 195 1.16 22.48 -15.04
C GLU A 195 1.58 21.37 -14.08
N LEU A 196 1.22 20.10 -14.35
CA LEU A 196 1.61 18.99 -13.47
C LEU A 196 3.13 18.85 -13.37
N LEU A 197 3.85 19.00 -14.48
CA LEU A 197 5.31 18.91 -14.51
C LEU A 197 5.98 20.06 -13.74
N SER A 198 5.34 21.22 -13.61
CA SER A 198 5.84 22.33 -12.78
C SER A 198 5.97 21.97 -11.29
N TYR A 199 5.21 20.97 -10.82
CA TYR A 199 5.29 20.49 -9.44
C TYR A 199 6.44 19.50 -9.22
N LEU A 200 7.01 18.89 -10.26
CA LEU A 200 8.10 17.92 -10.14
C LEU A 200 9.28 18.48 -9.30
N PRO A 201 9.90 19.63 -9.64
CA PRO A 201 10.99 20.18 -8.82
C PRO A 201 10.55 20.72 -7.45
N ARG A 202 9.25 21.01 -7.26
CA ARG A 202 8.70 21.55 -6.01
C ARG A 202 8.39 20.45 -5.00
N LEU A 203 7.91 19.29 -5.47
CA LEU A 203 7.62 18.11 -4.66
C LEU A 203 8.87 17.24 -4.45
N TYR A 204 9.83 17.30 -5.39
CA TYR A 204 11.04 16.50 -5.38
C TYR A 204 12.31 17.32 -5.64
N PRO A 205 12.66 18.27 -4.75
CA PRO A 205 13.95 18.97 -4.86
C PRO A 205 15.10 17.95 -4.86
N ASN A 206 15.92 17.98 -5.91
CA ASN A 206 17.01 17.02 -6.14
C ASN A 206 16.54 15.55 -6.21
N GLY A 207 15.29 15.29 -6.60
CA GLY A 207 14.71 13.95 -6.67
C GLY A 207 14.27 13.38 -5.31
N ILE A 208 14.34 14.16 -4.23
CA ILE A 208 13.98 13.72 -2.88
C ILE A 208 12.63 14.32 -2.51
N ALA A 209 11.70 13.48 -2.06
CA ALA A 209 10.37 13.91 -1.65
C ALA A 209 10.44 14.93 -0.49
N ILE A 210 9.65 16.00 -0.61
CA ILE A 210 9.42 16.92 0.50
C ILE A 210 8.66 16.25 1.65
N GLU A 211 8.70 16.86 2.83
CA GLU A 211 7.63 16.65 3.80
C GLU A 211 6.31 17.15 3.21
N THR A 212 5.23 16.42 3.44
CA THR A 212 3.96 16.65 2.75
C THR A 212 2.89 17.24 3.65
N HIS A 213 2.93 16.93 4.94
CA HIS A 213 1.92 17.33 5.91
C HIS A 213 2.46 17.32 7.33
N ILE A 214 1.71 17.94 8.23
CA ILE A 214 1.87 17.87 9.68
C ILE A 214 0.56 17.44 10.34
N TYR A 215 0.65 16.86 11.54
CA TYR A 215 -0.50 16.67 12.41
C TYR A 215 -0.51 17.77 13.46
N LYS A 216 -1.57 18.58 13.47
CA LYS A 216 -1.74 19.62 14.50
C LYS A 216 -2.23 18.97 15.79
N GLU A 217 -1.87 19.56 16.92
CA GLU A 217 -2.32 19.08 18.23
C GLU A 217 -3.86 19.03 18.29
N GLY A 218 -4.39 17.87 18.68
CA GLY A 218 -5.84 17.62 18.71
C GLY A 218 -6.49 17.31 17.37
N GLN A 219 -5.73 17.20 16.27
CA GLN A 219 -6.24 16.78 14.96
C GLN A 219 -5.74 15.38 14.59
N TYR A 220 -6.66 14.56 14.08
CA TYR A 220 -6.37 13.19 13.65
C TYR A 220 -6.10 13.07 12.15
N TRP A 221 -6.39 14.12 11.37
CA TRP A 221 -6.15 14.19 9.93
C TRP A 221 -4.94 15.09 9.59
N PRO A 222 -4.24 14.81 8.47
CA PRO A 222 -3.09 15.59 8.04
C PRO A 222 -3.49 17.00 7.62
N THR A 223 -2.69 18.00 8.00
CA THR A 223 -2.67 19.31 7.35
C THR A 223 -1.58 19.30 6.30
N TYR A 224 -1.95 19.21 5.02
CA TYR A 224 -1.02 19.27 3.90
C TYR A 224 -0.43 20.67 3.71
N PHE A 225 0.82 20.73 3.26
CA PHE A 225 1.41 21.98 2.79
C PHE A 225 0.80 22.40 1.46
N ASP A 226 0.74 23.71 1.22
CA ASP A 226 0.06 24.31 0.06
C ASP A 226 0.50 23.69 -1.27
N VAL A 227 1.80 23.42 -1.45
CA VAL A 227 2.31 22.77 -2.67
C VAL A 227 1.72 21.39 -2.95
N VAL A 228 1.44 20.61 -1.89
CA VAL A 228 0.81 19.28 -2.02
C VAL A 228 -0.67 19.45 -2.33
N HIS A 229 -1.35 20.36 -1.63
CA HIS A 229 -2.75 20.67 -1.88
C HIS A 229 -2.96 21.16 -3.33
N ASP A 230 -2.15 22.10 -3.79
CA ASP A 230 -2.21 22.68 -5.14
C ASP A 230 -1.95 21.62 -6.22
N PHE A 231 -0.96 20.74 -5.99
CA PHE A 231 -0.69 19.62 -6.91
C PHE A 231 -1.91 18.72 -7.04
N PHE A 232 -2.50 18.25 -5.93
CA PHE A 232 -3.64 17.35 -6.00
C PHE A 232 -4.91 18.04 -6.49
N LYS A 233 -5.03 19.36 -6.32
CA LYS A 233 -6.07 20.16 -6.96
C LYS A 233 -5.91 20.20 -8.49
N ALA A 234 -4.68 20.31 -9.00
CA ALA A 234 -4.41 20.23 -10.44
C ALA A 234 -4.70 18.82 -10.99
N VAL A 235 -4.32 17.77 -10.24
CA VAL A 235 -4.64 16.37 -10.58
C VAL A 235 -6.15 16.10 -10.55
N ALA A 236 -6.93 16.86 -9.79
CA ALA A 236 -8.38 16.69 -9.71
C ALA A 236 -9.17 17.27 -10.90
N LYS A 237 -8.51 17.90 -11.89
CA LYS A 237 -9.18 18.35 -13.12
C LYS A 237 -9.75 17.18 -13.92
N ASP A 238 -10.85 17.41 -14.61
CA ASP A 238 -11.58 16.37 -15.37
C ASP A 238 -10.71 15.68 -16.43
N CYS A 239 -9.75 16.39 -17.04
CA CYS A 239 -8.82 15.82 -18.01
C CYS A 239 -7.85 14.79 -17.43
N TRP A 240 -7.70 14.72 -16.10
CA TRP A 240 -6.88 13.70 -15.44
C TRP A 240 -7.71 12.57 -14.84
N CYS A 241 -9.03 12.71 -14.76
CA CYS A 241 -9.92 11.79 -14.05
C CYS A 241 -10.37 10.63 -14.93
N ASP A 242 -9.93 9.43 -14.59
CA ASP A 242 -10.46 8.17 -15.12
C ASP A 242 -11.62 7.67 -14.25
N THR A 243 -12.82 7.63 -14.80
CA THR A 243 -14.03 7.22 -14.07
C THR A 243 -14.10 5.73 -13.78
N HIS A 244 -13.39 4.91 -14.56
CA HIS A 244 -13.38 3.45 -14.46
C HIS A 244 -12.04 2.92 -13.90
N TYR A 245 -11.22 3.80 -13.33
CA TYR A 245 -9.92 3.48 -12.72
C TYR A 245 -9.89 2.23 -11.83
N PRO A 246 -10.93 1.87 -11.03
CA PRO A 246 -10.86 0.66 -10.22
C PRO A 246 -10.75 -0.62 -11.05
N ASN A 247 -11.34 -0.65 -12.25
CA ASN A 247 -11.29 -1.80 -13.15
C ASN A 247 -9.90 -1.99 -13.78
N HIS A 248 -9.05 -0.96 -13.76
CA HIS A 248 -7.73 -0.96 -14.36
C HIS A 248 -6.61 -1.36 -13.40
N ARG A 249 -6.97 -1.67 -12.14
CA ARG A 249 -6.06 -2.12 -11.08
C ARG A 249 -4.77 -1.28 -10.98
N PRO A 250 -4.88 0.05 -10.78
CA PRO A 250 -3.72 0.94 -10.80
C PRO A 250 -2.72 0.66 -9.69
N TYR A 251 -3.17 0.11 -8.56
CA TYR A 251 -2.29 -0.24 -7.45
C TYR A 251 -1.19 -1.22 -7.87
N ASP A 252 -1.58 -2.36 -8.47
CA ASP A 252 -0.64 -3.41 -8.90
C ASP A 252 0.36 -2.89 -9.94
N LYS A 253 -0.07 -1.95 -10.77
CA LYS A 253 0.75 -1.32 -11.82
C LYS A 253 1.69 -0.25 -11.25
N LEU A 254 1.24 0.51 -10.24
CA LEU A 254 2.02 1.57 -9.58
C LEU A 254 3.20 1.03 -8.77
N GLU A 255 3.11 -0.23 -8.32
CA GLU A 255 4.21 -0.93 -7.67
C GLU A 255 5.32 -1.36 -8.65
N SER A 256 5.05 -1.45 -9.95
CA SER A 256 6.05 -1.84 -10.97
C SER A 256 6.69 -0.62 -11.64
N PRO A 257 7.98 -0.31 -11.36
CA PRO A 257 8.70 0.73 -12.07
C PRO A 257 8.77 0.49 -13.59
N GLU A 258 8.86 -0.78 -14.00
CA GLU A 258 8.97 -1.19 -15.40
C GLU A 258 7.68 -0.91 -16.16
N TYR A 259 6.51 -1.15 -15.54
CA TYR A 259 5.23 -0.81 -16.14
C TYR A 259 5.10 0.71 -16.29
N ILE A 260 5.40 1.48 -15.24
CA ILE A 260 5.30 2.95 -15.30
C ILE A 260 6.23 3.51 -16.39
N ALA A 261 7.43 2.93 -16.57
CA ALA A 261 8.35 3.37 -17.62
C ALA A 261 7.78 3.24 -19.04
N GLN A 262 6.85 2.31 -19.26
CA GLN A 262 6.23 2.05 -20.57
C GLN A 262 4.81 2.61 -20.69
N ALA A 263 4.20 3.06 -19.59
CA ALA A 263 2.83 3.54 -19.50
C ALA A 263 2.50 4.61 -20.55
N ASN A 264 1.31 4.55 -21.15
CA ASN A 264 0.82 5.59 -22.05
C ASN A 264 0.08 6.70 -21.25
N LEU A 265 -0.43 7.73 -21.95
CA LEU A 265 -1.12 8.83 -21.29
C LEU A 265 -2.38 8.37 -20.52
N ALA A 266 -3.11 7.38 -21.03
CA ALA A 266 -4.30 6.84 -20.38
C ALA A 266 -3.96 6.12 -19.06
N ASP A 267 -2.86 5.36 -19.03
CA ASP A 267 -2.32 4.78 -17.79
C ASP A 267 -1.93 5.89 -16.80
N ILE A 268 -1.28 6.98 -17.26
CA ILE A 268 -0.92 8.11 -16.40
C ILE A 268 -2.15 8.74 -15.76
N GLN A 269 -3.22 8.95 -16.52
CA GLN A 269 -4.49 9.46 -15.98
C GLN A 269 -5.10 8.51 -14.94
N THR A 270 -5.06 7.20 -15.20
CA THR A 270 -5.50 6.16 -14.25
C THR A 270 -4.71 6.26 -12.94
N PHE A 271 -3.38 6.36 -13.03
CA PHE A 271 -2.49 6.46 -11.87
C PHE A 271 -2.70 7.74 -11.07
N LEU A 272 -2.82 8.87 -11.76
CA LEU A 272 -3.08 10.17 -11.14
C LEU A 272 -4.45 10.19 -10.44
N THR A 273 -5.46 9.57 -11.05
CA THR A 273 -6.78 9.40 -10.44
C THR A 273 -6.70 8.60 -9.14
N TYR A 274 -5.99 7.46 -9.16
CA TYR A 274 -5.77 6.66 -7.96
C TYR A 274 -5.08 7.47 -6.86
N CYS A 275 -3.95 8.12 -7.18
CA CYS A 275 -3.18 8.93 -6.25
C CYS A 275 -4.01 10.05 -5.62
N SER A 276 -4.91 10.67 -6.39
CA SER A 276 -5.76 11.76 -5.89
C SER A 276 -6.93 11.26 -5.05
N ARG A 277 -7.63 10.21 -5.50
CA ARG A 277 -8.87 9.75 -4.85
C ARG A 277 -8.64 8.97 -3.57
N GLY A 278 -7.47 8.35 -3.39
CA GLY A 278 -7.17 7.55 -2.20
C GLY A 278 -7.26 8.31 -0.87
N GLU A 279 -7.07 9.63 -0.88
CA GLU A 279 -7.20 10.49 0.32
C GLU A 279 -8.60 10.48 0.92
N ARG A 280 -9.63 10.20 0.11
CA ARG A 280 -11.01 10.08 0.62
C ARG A 280 -11.21 8.88 1.55
N PHE A 281 -10.28 7.94 1.53
CA PHE A 281 -10.39 6.63 2.20
C PHE A 281 -9.28 6.36 3.20
N CYS A 282 -8.15 7.05 3.08
CA CYS A 282 -7.00 6.91 3.97
C CYS A 282 -6.35 8.28 4.18
N ASP A 283 -6.54 8.84 5.36
CA ASP A 283 -5.87 10.08 5.78
C ASP A 283 -4.36 9.90 5.63
N GLY A 284 -3.70 10.79 4.89
CA GLY A 284 -2.26 10.70 4.66
C GLY A 284 -1.88 10.11 3.30
N HIS A 285 -2.83 9.58 2.54
CA HIS A 285 -2.60 8.92 1.25
C HIS A 285 -1.84 9.77 0.25
N HIS A 286 -2.21 11.04 0.06
CA HIS A 286 -1.49 11.99 -0.80
C HIS A 286 -0.01 12.09 -0.41
N GLY A 287 0.24 12.11 0.91
CA GLY A 287 1.58 12.14 1.46
C GLY A 287 2.36 10.85 1.19
N GLN A 288 1.69 9.70 1.31
CA GLN A 288 2.26 8.39 1.01
C GLN A 288 2.59 8.24 -0.48
N MET A 289 1.72 8.68 -1.39
CA MET A 289 1.96 8.61 -2.84
C MET A 289 3.17 9.44 -3.25
N ILE A 290 3.37 10.60 -2.62
CA ILE A 290 4.54 11.45 -2.84
C ILE A 290 5.80 10.81 -2.25
N LYS A 291 5.78 10.45 -0.95
CA LYS A 291 6.95 9.92 -0.23
C LYS A 291 7.40 8.55 -0.73
N GLY A 292 6.48 7.70 -1.19
CA GLY A 292 6.77 6.40 -1.82
C GLY A 292 7.33 6.51 -3.26
N GLY A 293 7.45 7.73 -3.79
CA GLY A 293 8.00 7.97 -5.12
C GLY A 293 7.08 7.55 -6.27
N TYR A 294 5.82 7.22 -6.00
CA TYR A 294 4.84 6.88 -7.03
C TYR A 294 4.57 8.09 -7.92
N VAL A 295 4.25 9.24 -7.31
CA VAL A 295 4.03 10.50 -8.05
C VAL A 295 5.29 10.90 -8.83
N LEU A 296 6.50 10.73 -8.27
CA LEU A 296 7.75 10.98 -8.98
C LEU A 296 7.87 10.16 -10.26
N ARG A 297 7.65 8.84 -10.18
CA ARG A 297 7.73 7.94 -11.35
C ARG A 297 6.69 8.31 -12.41
N VAL A 298 5.46 8.61 -11.99
CA VAL A 298 4.37 9.03 -12.86
C VAL A 298 4.71 10.34 -13.59
N LEU A 299 5.19 11.37 -12.85
CA LEU A 299 5.55 12.66 -13.46
C LEU A 299 6.78 12.56 -14.36
N ASN A 300 7.78 11.74 -14.01
CA ASN A 300 8.92 11.47 -14.89
C ASN A 300 8.49 10.75 -16.18
N ARG A 301 7.52 9.83 -16.12
CA ARG A 301 6.99 9.23 -17.34
C ARG A 301 6.21 10.26 -18.16
N LEU A 302 5.40 11.08 -17.51
CA LEU A 302 4.65 12.15 -18.17
C LEU A 302 5.56 13.13 -18.90
N SER A 303 6.73 13.48 -18.35
CA SER A 303 7.70 14.35 -19.02
C SER A 303 8.26 13.73 -20.31
N VAL A 304 8.48 12.42 -20.33
CA VAL A 304 8.89 11.70 -21.55
C VAL A 304 7.79 11.74 -22.61
N LEU A 305 6.53 11.49 -22.23
CA LEU A 305 5.39 11.57 -23.15
C LEU A 305 5.25 12.99 -23.72
N ARG A 306 5.43 14.01 -22.89
CA ARG A 306 5.35 15.42 -23.29
C ARG A 306 6.39 15.80 -24.35
N VAL A 307 7.62 15.28 -24.23
CA VAL A 307 8.70 15.55 -25.21
C VAL A 307 8.40 14.90 -26.56
N ASN A 308 7.82 13.69 -26.56
CA ASN A 308 7.47 12.98 -27.79
C ASN A 308 6.33 13.66 -28.54
N ASP A 309 5.36 14.27 -27.85
CA ASP A 309 4.30 15.06 -28.49
C ASP A 309 4.83 16.33 -29.17
N VAL A 310 5.93 16.90 -28.67
CA VAL A 310 6.58 18.09 -29.25
C VAL A 310 7.49 17.73 -30.43
N ASN A 311 8.04 16.51 -30.46
CA ASN A 311 8.92 15.98 -31.51
C ASN A 311 8.38 14.64 -32.06
N PRO A 312 7.30 14.66 -32.86
CA PRO A 312 6.59 13.46 -33.34
C PRO A 312 7.40 12.57 -34.29
#